data_AF-A0A957INP7-F1
#
_entry.id   AF-A0A957INP7-F1
#
_cell.length_a   1.000
_cell.length_b   1.000
_cell.length_c   1.000
_cell.angle_alpha   90.00
_cell.angle_beta   90.00
_cell.angle_gamma   90.00
#
_symmetry.space_group_name_H-M   'P 1'
#
loop_
_entity.id
_entity.type
_entity.pdbx_description
1 polymer ?
#
loop_
_entity_poly.entity_id
_entity_poly.type
_entity_poly.pdbx_seq_one_letter_code
_entity_poly.pdbx_strand_id
1 'polypeptide(L)'
;GKAVNYYRDALNVARDIRDVEAEALAMGSLALTYYDMGRKWQATRSMEKAMSRAEESGSPSLIATSAYRLALILCRQKKWGKAQSYADQAYELFHELKNESMLERANKLLDAIDEQKDRATGFLS
;
A
#
# COMPACT_ATOMS: atom_id res chain seq x y z
N GLY A 1 -5.86 -6.07 19.25
CA GLY A 1 -6.79 -4.92 19.35
C GLY A 1 -8.03 -5.23 18.54
N LYS A 2 -9.21 -4.79 18.97
CA LYS A 2 -10.51 -5.07 18.33
C LYS A 2 -10.50 -4.84 16.81
N ALA A 3 -9.85 -3.78 16.33
CA ALA A 3 -9.68 -3.49 14.90
C ALA A 3 -9.03 -4.63 14.10
N VAL A 4 -8.00 -5.28 14.65
CA VAL A 4 -7.33 -6.42 13.98
C VAL A 4 -8.29 -7.59 13.82
N ASN A 5 -9.16 -7.85 14.81
CA ASN A 5 -10.14 -8.92 14.72
C ASN A 5 -11.19 -8.58 13.66
N TYR A 6 -11.76 -7.37 13.70
CA TYR A 6 -12.75 -6.93 12.71
C TYR A 6 -12.23 -7.04 11.26
N TYR A 7 -11.01 -6.56 10.99
CA TYR A 7 -10.48 -6.65 9.64
C TYR A 7 -10.04 -8.06 9.23
N ARG A 8 -9.71 -8.95 10.19
CA ARG A 8 -9.50 -10.39 9.90
C ARG A 8 -10.80 -11.09 9.56
N ASP A 9 -11.88 -10.76 10.26
CA ASP A 9 -13.20 -11.32 9.99
C ASP A 9 -13.70 -10.83 8.62
N ALA A 10 -13.56 -9.54 8.32
CA ALA A 10 -13.84 -8.99 7.00
C ALA A 10 -13.01 -9.66 5.89
N LEU A 11 -11.72 -9.91 6.15
CA LEU A 11 -10.84 -10.64 5.24
C LEU A 11 -11.31 -12.08 4.99
N ASN A 12 -11.76 -12.77 6.04
CA ASN A 12 -12.25 -14.15 5.91
C ASN A 12 -13.56 -14.18 5.10
N VAL A 13 -14.50 -13.28 5.40
CA VAL A 13 -15.75 -13.15 4.64
C VAL A 13 -15.46 -12.86 3.16
N ALA A 14 -14.58 -11.90 2.87
CA ALA A 14 -14.19 -11.56 1.50
C ALA A 14 -13.62 -12.78 0.75
N ARG A 15 -12.83 -13.61 1.41
CA ARG A 15 -12.30 -14.87 0.82
C ARG A 15 -13.38 -15.90 0.57
N ASP A 16 -14.30 -16.07 1.52
CA ASP A 16 -15.38 -17.05 1.42
C ASP A 16 -16.30 -16.74 0.24
N ILE A 17 -16.55 -15.46 -0.02
CA ILE A 17 -17.36 -15.00 -1.16
C ILE A 17 -16.52 -14.73 -2.43
N ARG A 18 -15.19 -14.92 -2.38
CA ARG A 18 -14.24 -14.67 -3.47
C ARG A 18 -14.25 -13.24 -4.01
N ASP A 19 -14.49 -12.27 -3.13
CA ASP A 19 -14.41 -10.83 -3.45
C ASP A 19 -12.97 -10.34 -3.25
N VAL A 20 -12.26 -10.23 -4.36
CA VAL A 20 -10.83 -9.85 -4.37
C VAL A 20 -10.63 -8.39 -4.00
N GLU A 21 -11.59 -7.52 -4.31
CA GLU A 21 -11.51 -6.10 -3.96
C GLU A 21 -11.68 -5.91 -2.44
N ALA A 22 -12.70 -6.54 -1.86
CA ALA A 22 -12.90 -6.54 -0.41
C ALA A 22 -11.72 -7.18 0.33
N GLU A 23 -11.14 -8.26 -0.22
CA GLU A 23 -9.94 -8.91 0.33
C GLU A 23 -8.77 -7.92 0.39
N ALA A 24 -8.46 -7.20 -0.69
CA ALA A 24 -7.37 -6.23 -0.73
C ALA A 24 -7.59 -5.03 0.21
N LEU A 25 -8.82 -4.51 0.29
CA LEU A 25 -9.17 -3.40 1.20
C LEU A 25 -9.04 -3.81 2.68
N ALA A 26 -9.50 -5.01 3.04
CA ALA A 26 -9.36 -5.55 4.38
C ALA A 26 -7.87 -5.75 4.75
N MET A 27 -7.07 -6.30 3.83
CA MET A 27 -5.62 -6.45 4.03
C MET A 27 -4.89 -5.11 4.19
N GLY A 28 -5.24 -4.09 3.39
CA GLY A 28 -4.67 -2.76 3.51
C GLY A 28 -4.97 -2.12 4.87
N SER A 29 -6.20 -2.30 5.36
CA SER A 29 -6.62 -1.80 6.68
C SER A 29 -5.92 -2.55 7.82
N LEU A 30 -5.74 -3.88 7.70
CA LEU A 30 -4.92 -4.67 8.62
C LEU A 30 -3.48 -4.21 8.64
N ALA A 31 -2.90 -3.91 7.48
CA ALA A 31 -1.51 -3.52 7.37
C ALA A 31 -1.24 -2.18 8.07
N LEU A 32 -2.11 -1.19 7.90
CA LEU A 32 -2.05 0.07 8.65
C LEU A 32 -2.23 -0.16 10.15
N THR A 33 -3.21 -0.97 10.54
CA THR A 33 -3.44 -1.30 11.95
C THR A 33 -2.23 -1.99 12.59
N TYR A 34 -1.57 -2.92 11.89
CA TYR A 34 -0.35 -3.55 12.37
C TYR A 34 0.80 -2.56 12.48
N TYR A 35 0.93 -1.62 11.55
CA TYR A 35 1.93 -0.58 11.61
C TYR A 35 1.75 0.30 12.86
N ASP A 36 0.52 0.74 13.12
CA ASP A 36 0.19 1.57 14.29
C ASP A 36 0.44 0.84 15.61
N MET A 37 0.38 -0.50 15.60
CA MET A 37 0.77 -1.36 16.72
C MET A 37 2.28 -1.63 16.82
N GLY A 38 3.11 -0.99 15.99
CA GLY A 38 4.56 -1.23 15.91
C GLY A 38 4.96 -2.54 15.22
N ARG A 39 4.00 -3.30 14.69
CA ARG A 39 4.19 -4.64 14.08
C ARG A 39 4.56 -4.52 12.61
N LYS A 40 5.66 -3.82 12.33
CA LYS A 40 6.11 -3.43 10.98
C LYS A 40 6.22 -4.60 9.99
N TRP A 41 6.78 -5.74 10.43
CA TRP A 41 6.89 -6.93 9.58
C TRP A 41 5.53 -7.48 9.12
N GLN A 42 4.55 -7.47 10.03
CA GLN A 42 3.21 -7.98 9.72
C GLN A 42 2.43 -7.02 8.82
N ALA A 43 2.66 -5.72 8.96
CA ALA A 43 2.14 -4.73 8.04
C ALA A 43 2.62 -4.99 6.62
N THR A 44 3.94 -5.10 6.41
CA THR A 44 4.49 -5.36 5.07
C THR A 44 3.99 -6.68 4.50
N ARG A 45 4.08 -7.78 5.26
CA ARG A 45 3.69 -9.11 4.76
C ARG A 45 2.19 -9.18 4.40
N SER A 46 1.33 -8.49 5.16
CA SER A 46 -0.10 -8.45 4.86
C SER A 46 -0.36 -7.67 3.57
N MET A 47 0.39 -6.59 3.34
CA MET A 47 0.23 -5.75 2.17
C MET A 47 0.84 -6.38 0.90
N GLU A 48 1.95 -7.10 1.01
CA GLU A 48 2.53 -7.87 -0.11
C GLU A 48 1.56 -8.97 -0.61
N LYS A 49 0.84 -9.61 0.32
CA LYS A 49 -0.23 -10.55 -0.06
C LYS A 49 -1.39 -9.86 -0.77
N ALA A 50 -1.76 -8.66 -0.33
CA ALA A 50 -2.81 -7.88 -0.99
C ALA A 50 -2.41 -7.52 -2.43
N MET A 51 -1.15 -7.12 -2.62
CA MET A 51 -0.59 -6.83 -3.95
C MET A 51 -0.64 -8.05 -4.86
N SER A 52 -0.17 -9.22 -4.38
CA SER A 52 -0.23 -10.46 -5.16
C SER A 52 -1.67 -10.86 -5.54
N ARG A 53 -2.65 -10.66 -4.65
CA ARG A 53 -4.07 -10.87 -4.98
C ARG A 53 -4.60 -9.89 -6.01
N ALA A 54 -4.19 -8.63 -5.91
CA ALA A 54 -4.55 -7.61 -6.88
C ALA A 54 -4.00 -7.94 -8.28
N GLU A 55 -2.75 -8.40 -8.36
CA GLU A 55 -2.13 -8.88 -9.59
C GLU A 55 -2.86 -10.09 -10.18
N GLU A 56 -3.20 -11.08 -9.35
CA GLU A 56 -4.00 -12.26 -9.75
C GLU A 56 -5.38 -11.87 -10.31
N SER A 57 -5.98 -10.79 -9.84
CA SER A 57 -7.28 -10.30 -10.32
C SER A 57 -7.22 -9.68 -11.73
N GLY A 58 -6.04 -9.22 -12.15
CA GLY A 58 -5.87 -8.44 -13.37
C GLY A 58 -6.56 -7.06 -13.36
N SER A 59 -7.12 -6.61 -12.23
CA SER A 59 -7.80 -5.33 -12.11
C SER A 59 -6.80 -4.18 -11.96
N PRO A 60 -6.66 -3.28 -12.95
CA PRO A 60 -5.67 -2.21 -12.87
C PRO A 60 -5.93 -1.26 -11.70
N SER A 61 -7.21 -1.00 -11.38
CA SER A 61 -7.63 -0.18 -10.24
C SER A 61 -7.19 -0.78 -8.90
N LEU A 62 -7.32 -2.11 -8.78
CA LEU A 62 -6.95 -2.81 -7.56
C LEU A 62 -5.42 -2.88 -7.39
N ILE A 63 -4.70 -3.10 -8.49
CA ILE A 63 -3.23 -3.08 -8.55
C ILE A 63 -2.73 -1.68 -8.15
N ALA A 64 -3.28 -0.61 -8.74
CA ALA A 64 -2.88 0.77 -8.43
C ALA A 64 -3.09 1.11 -6.94
N THR A 65 -4.26 0.77 -6.41
CA THR A 65 -4.60 1.01 -5.00
C THR A 65 -3.71 0.20 -4.04
N SER A 66 -3.38 -1.04 -4.41
CA SER A 66 -2.51 -1.91 -3.62
C SER A 66 -1.05 -1.44 -3.65
N ALA A 67 -0.54 -1.06 -4.82
CA ALA A 67 0.79 -0.48 -4.97
C ALA A 67 0.94 0.80 -4.13
N TYR A 68 -0.02 1.72 -4.21
CA TYR A 68 -0.03 2.95 -3.41
C TYR A 68 0.05 2.71 -1.90
N ARG A 69 -0.77 1.78 -1.40
CA ARG A 69 -0.80 1.44 0.04
C ARG A 69 0.49 0.75 0.49
N LEU A 70 1.07 -0.10 -0.36
CA LEU A 70 2.37 -0.73 -0.08
C LEU A 70 3.50 0.31 -0.05
N ALA A 71 3.50 1.26 -0.97
CA ALA A 71 4.42 2.38 -0.98
C ALA A 71 4.35 3.19 0.32
N LEU A 72 3.14 3.52 0.81
CA LEU A 72 2.96 4.21 2.10
C LEU A 72 3.60 3.45 3.28
N ILE A 73 3.38 2.14 3.35
CA ILE A 73 3.91 1.31 4.44
C ILE A 73 5.44 1.24 4.36
N LEU A 74 6.00 1.11 3.15
CA LEU A 74 7.45 1.05 2.92
C LEU A 74 8.12 2.41 3.21
N CYS A 75 7.48 3.51 2.79
CA CYS A 75 7.91 4.88 3.08
C CYS A 75 7.97 5.10 4.60
N ARG A 76 6.91 4.73 5.33
CA ARG A 76 6.87 4.74 6.80
C ARG A 76 7.90 3.83 7.48
N GLN A 77 8.47 2.86 6.75
CA GLN A 77 9.56 2.00 7.21
C GLN A 77 10.94 2.49 6.77
N LYS A 78 11.03 3.68 6.14
CA LYS A 78 12.26 4.25 5.58
C LYS A 78 12.89 3.39 4.47
N LYS A 79 12.08 2.55 3.82
CA LYS A 79 12.51 1.72 2.68
C LYS A 79 12.28 2.50 1.38
N TRP A 80 12.95 3.63 1.26
CA TRP A 80 12.68 4.66 0.25
C TRP A 80 12.69 4.12 -1.18
N GLY A 81 13.72 3.36 -1.57
CA GLY A 81 13.83 2.82 -2.93
C GLY A 81 12.65 1.91 -3.31
N LYS A 82 12.25 0.98 -2.42
CA LYS A 82 11.08 0.14 -2.67
C LYS A 82 9.77 0.94 -2.63
N ALA A 83 9.68 1.93 -1.74
CA ALA A 83 8.51 2.79 -1.66
C ALA A 83 8.32 3.58 -2.96
N GLN A 84 9.40 4.12 -3.53
CA GLN A 84 9.41 4.85 -4.79
C GLN A 84 8.90 3.97 -5.93
N SER A 85 9.47 2.77 -6.11
CA SER A 85 9.04 1.85 -7.18
C SER A 85 7.53 1.54 -7.15
N TYR A 86 6.95 1.31 -5.96
CA TYR A 86 5.51 1.06 -5.85
C TYR A 86 4.66 2.34 -5.98
N ALA A 87 5.19 3.50 -5.61
CA ALA A 87 4.51 4.78 -5.80
C ALA A 87 4.48 5.17 -7.28
N ASP A 88 5.56 4.95 -8.02
CA ASP A 88 5.64 5.15 -9.47
C ASP A 88 4.64 4.25 -10.20
N GLN A 89 4.63 2.95 -9.87
CA GLN A 89 3.66 2.00 -10.44
C GLN A 89 2.21 2.45 -10.17
N ALA A 90 1.91 2.91 -8.95
CA ALA A 90 0.58 3.41 -8.62
C ALA A 90 0.24 4.67 -9.41
N TYR A 91 1.18 5.60 -9.56
CA TYR A 91 1.02 6.84 -10.32
C TYR A 91 0.69 6.55 -11.78
N GLU A 92 1.47 5.70 -12.45
CA GLU A 92 1.27 5.31 -13.84
C GLU A 92 -0.14 4.72 -14.05
N LEU A 93 -0.54 3.77 -13.20
CA LEU A 93 -1.86 3.15 -13.30
C LEU A 93 -2.99 4.13 -13.00
N PHE A 94 -2.86 5.02 -12.00
CA PHE A 94 -3.89 6.03 -11.75
C PHE A 94 -4.01 7.03 -12.88
N HIS A 95 -2.90 7.36 -13.55
CA HIS A 95 -2.89 8.20 -14.74
C HIS A 95 -3.64 7.51 -15.90
N GLU A 96 -3.35 6.24 -16.19
CA GLU A 96 -4.06 5.46 -17.21
C GLU A 96 -5.56 5.32 -16.93
N LEU A 97 -5.92 5.13 -15.65
CA LEU A 97 -7.30 5.04 -15.18
C LEU A 97 -8.01 6.40 -15.14
N LYS A 98 -7.31 7.51 -15.40
CA LYS A 98 -7.80 8.89 -15.27
C LYS A 98 -8.39 9.17 -13.88
N ASN A 99 -7.80 8.57 -12.84
CA ASN A 99 -8.20 8.77 -11.46
C ASN A 99 -7.41 9.94 -10.85
N GLU A 100 -7.82 11.17 -11.17
CA GLU A 100 -7.12 12.40 -10.80
C GLU A 100 -6.89 12.54 -9.29
N SER A 101 -7.89 12.15 -8.48
CA SER A 101 -7.77 12.22 -7.01
C SER A 101 -6.68 11.30 -6.47
N MET A 102 -6.57 10.08 -7.01
CA MET A 102 -5.53 9.15 -6.58
C MET A 102 -4.17 9.47 -7.21
N LEU A 103 -4.17 10.02 -8.42
CA LEU A 103 -2.97 10.51 -9.10
C LEU A 103 -2.28 11.60 -8.27
N GLU A 104 -3.04 12.60 -7.80
CA GLU A 104 -2.52 13.66 -6.94
C GLU A 104 -1.93 13.11 -5.63
N ARG A 105 -2.59 12.10 -5.04
CA ARG A 105 -2.09 11.43 -3.83
C ARG A 105 -0.81 10.65 -4.08
N ALA A 106 -0.69 9.99 -5.22
CA ALA A 106 0.53 9.27 -5.61
C ALA A 106 1.67 10.26 -5.85
N ASN A 107 1.43 11.39 -6.52
CA ASN A 107 2.42 12.43 -6.74
C ASN A 107 2.95 13.00 -5.42
N LYS A 108 2.05 13.39 -4.50
CA LYS A 108 2.45 13.87 -3.17
C LYS A 108 3.28 12.85 -2.38
N LEU A 109 3.01 11.56 -2.58
CA LEU A 109 3.80 10.51 -1.94
C LEU A 109 5.20 10.42 -2.55
N LEU A 110 5.34 10.54 -3.86
CA LEU A 110 6.64 10.59 -4.54
C LEU A 110 7.47 11.77 -4.05
N ASP A 111 6.89 12.98 -4.04
CA ASP A 111 7.54 14.18 -3.52
C ASP A 111 8.04 13.97 -2.08
N ALA A 112 7.18 13.40 -1.22
CA ALA A 112 7.54 13.10 0.16
C ALA A 112 8.64 12.04 0.30
N ILE A 113 8.69 11.04 -0.61
CA ILE A 113 9.75 10.03 -0.61
C ILE A 113 11.09 10.66 -1.00
N ASP A 114 11.11 11.49 -2.03
CA ASP A 114 12.32 12.15 -2.52
C ASP A 114 12.87 13.12 -1.46
N GLU A 115 12.02 13.94 -0.84
CA GLU A 115 12.44 14.82 0.26
C GLU A 115 13.08 14.05 1.42
N GLN A 116 12.50 12.90 1.81
CA GLN A 116 13.00 12.11 2.94
C GLN A 116 14.29 11.36 2.58
N LYS A 117 14.44 10.97 1.32
CA LYS A 117 15.65 10.34 0.77
C LYS A 117 16.81 11.33 0.77
N ASP A 118 16.58 12.56 0.29
CA ASP A 118 17.58 13.63 0.26
C ASP A 118 18.00 14.04 1.67
N ARG A 119 17.07 14.14 2.61
CA ARG A 119 17.41 14.36 4.02
C ARG A 119 18.29 13.22 4.54
N ALA A 120 17.99 11.96 4.23
CA ALA A 120 18.76 10.82 4.74
C ALA A 120 20.19 10.76 4.18
N THR A 121 20.42 11.19 2.93
CA THR A 121 21.73 11.20 2.29
C THR A 121 22.53 12.47 2.59
N GLY A 122 21.86 13.62 2.78
CA GLY A 122 22.50 14.90 3.08
C GLY A 122 23.13 15.01 4.48
N PHE A 123 22.87 14.07 5.39
CA PHE A 123 23.59 13.97 6.67
C PHE A 123 24.93 13.21 6.58
N LEU A 124 25.26 12.62 5.43
CA LEU A 124 26.49 11.83 5.21
C LEU A 124 27.59 12.60 4.45
N SER A 125 27.40 13.89 4.18
CA SER A 125 28.36 14.80 3.53
C SER A 125 28.86 15.85 4.52
#